data_AF-A0A2S8R9K9-F1
#
_entry.id   AF-A0A2S8R9K9-F1
#
_cell.length_a   1.000
_cell.length_b   1.000
_cell.length_c   1.000
_cell.angle_alpha   90.00
_cell.angle_beta   90.00
_cell.angle_gamma   90.00
#
_symmetry.space_group_name_H-M   'P 1'
#
loop_
_entity.id
_entity.type
_entity.pdbx_description
1 polymer ?
#
loop_
_entity_poly.entity_id
_entity_poly.type
_entity_poly.pdbx_seq_one_letter_code
_entity_poly.pdbx_strand_id
1 'polypeptide(L)'
;MKGVDMDRRRNILKNTFKFAASFIVINILFLFVVVAFVLYSTAGKNINSLVPISRKVNPDDLDWEAINEIGGWGIVVDNEGNVVKSYYQEDDKKNYTYIELVDLFDIRHNDKTAFSYGTVDGNKLIIIYPSLVFQKYPP
;
A
#
# COMPACT_ATOMS: atom_id res chain seq x y z
N MET A 1 -33.75 -9.65 60.71
CA MET A 1 -33.35 -8.70 59.65
C MET A 1 -31.89 -8.82 59.17
N LYS A 2 -30.94 -9.39 59.93
CA LYS A 2 -29.52 -9.55 59.49
C LYS A 2 -29.28 -10.48 58.29
N GLY A 3 -30.08 -11.53 58.11
CA GLY A 3 -29.90 -12.49 57.00
C GLY A 3 -30.16 -11.89 55.60
N VAL A 4 -31.18 -11.02 55.48
CA VAL A 4 -31.58 -10.39 54.21
C VAL A 4 -30.50 -9.44 53.67
N ASP A 5 -29.73 -8.77 54.55
CA ASP A 5 -28.63 -7.89 54.14
C ASP A 5 -27.41 -8.68 53.65
N MET A 6 -27.09 -9.82 54.28
CA MET A 6 -26.01 -10.69 53.82
C MET A 6 -26.29 -11.32 52.45
N ASP A 7 -27.52 -11.79 52.20
CA ASP A 7 -27.90 -12.36 50.90
C ASP A 7 -27.86 -11.31 49.79
N ARG A 8 -28.32 -10.09 50.10
CA ARG A 8 -28.25 -8.95 49.17
C ARG A 8 -26.81 -8.58 48.81
N ARG A 9 -25.92 -8.48 49.81
CA ARG A 9 -24.49 -8.21 49.60
C ARG A 9 -23.81 -9.30 48.78
N ARG A 10 -24.14 -10.56 49.01
CA ARG A 10 -23.60 -11.71 48.26
C ARG A 10 -24.01 -11.68 46.79
N ASN A 11 -25.26 -11.32 46.51
CA ASN A 11 -25.76 -11.17 45.13
C ASN A 11 -25.10 -9.99 44.40
N ILE A 12 -24.88 -8.85 45.10
CA ILE A 12 -24.16 -7.72 44.53
C ILE A 12 -22.72 -8.13 44.16
N LEU A 13 -21.99 -8.76 45.08
CA LEU A 13 -20.62 -9.25 44.84
C LEU A 13 -20.53 -10.22 43.66
N LYS A 14 -21.48 -11.16 43.54
CA LYS A 14 -21.52 -12.13 42.44
C LYS A 14 -21.73 -11.44 41.09
N ASN A 15 -22.59 -10.44 41.03
CA ASN A 15 -22.86 -9.69 39.81
C ASN A 15 -21.69 -8.76 39.43
N THR A 16 -21.04 -8.13 40.42
CA THR A 16 -19.82 -7.35 40.20
C THR A 16 -18.69 -8.23 39.66
N PHE A 17 -18.50 -9.43 40.20
CA PHE A 17 -17.48 -10.36 39.71
C PHE A 17 -17.76 -10.81 38.26
N LYS A 18 -19.02 -11.14 37.95
CA LYS A 18 -19.42 -11.46 36.57
C LYS A 18 -19.19 -10.30 35.61
N PHE A 19 -19.51 -9.08 36.03
CA PHE A 19 -19.28 -7.88 35.23
C PHE A 19 -17.78 -7.67 34.97
N ALA A 20 -16.94 -7.78 36.00
CA ALA A 20 -15.50 -7.65 35.87
C ALA A 20 -14.92 -8.72 34.93
N ALA A 21 -15.36 -9.97 35.04
CA ALA A 21 -14.95 -11.04 34.14
C ALA A 21 -15.35 -10.75 32.68
N SER A 22 -16.61 -10.35 32.44
CA SER A 22 -17.07 -9.97 31.10
C SER A 22 -16.29 -8.78 30.53
N PHE A 23 -15.99 -7.78 31.37
CA PHE A 23 -15.20 -6.62 30.96
C PHE A 23 -13.79 -7.02 30.51
N ILE A 24 -13.12 -7.91 31.25
CA ILE A 24 -11.80 -8.43 30.87
C ILE A 24 -11.86 -9.17 29.52
N VAL A 25 -12.86 -10.03 29.33
CA VAL A 25 -13.03 -10.79 28.07
C VAL A 25 -13.23 -9.84 26.88
N ILE A 26 -14.09 -8.83 27.02
CA ILE A 26 -14.32 -7.83 25.95
C ILE A 26 -13.05 -7.06 25.64
N ASN A 27 -12.25 -6.67 26.66
CA ASN A 27 -11.00 -5.96 26.43
C ASN A 27 -9.96 -6.83 25.73
N ILE A 28 -9.87 -8.12 26.05
CA ILE A 28 -8.99 -9.06 25.34
C ILE A 28 -9.41 -9.16 23.87
N LEU A 29 -10.71 -9.32 23.59
CA LEU A 29 -11.23 -9.36 22.22
C LEU A 29 -10.95 -8.05 21.46
N PHE A 30 -11.16 -6.91 22.12
CA PHE A 30 -10.83 -5.60 21.55
C PHE A 30 -9.34 -5.50 21.21
N LEU A 31 -8.46 -5.99 22.09
CA LEU A 31 -7.02 -5.98 21.85
C LEU A 31 -6.63 -6.85 20.65
N PHE A 32 -7.27 -8.02 20.46
CA PHE A 32 -7.09 -8.81 19.24
C PHE A 32 -7.50 -8.06 17.97
N VAL A 33 -8.62 -7.32 18.02
CA VAL A 33 -9.06 -6.49 16.88
C VAL A 33 -8.05 -5.39 16.59
N VAL A 34 -7.54 -4.70 17.61
CA VAL A 34 -6.52 -3.66 17.44
C VAL A 34 -5.22 -4.24 16.90
N VAL A 35 -4.75 -5.38 17.43
CA VAL A 35 -3.53 -6.04 16.93
C VAL A 35 -3.71 -6.49 15.48
N ALA A 36 -4.84 -7.11 15.13
CA ALA A 36 -5.14 -7.47 13.76
C ALA A 36 -5.17 -6.22 12.87
N PHE A 37 -5.86 -5.15 13.28
CA PHE A 37 -5.91 -3.89 12.54
C PHE A 37 -4.52 -3.29 12.34
N VAL A 38 -3.66 -3.26 13.36
CA VAL A 38 -2.27 -2.79 13.25
C VAL A 38 -1.50 -3.68 12.27
N LEU A 39 -1.52 -5.00 12.43
CA LEU A 39 -0.81 -5.92 11.54
C LEU A 39 -1.26 -5.81 10.08
N TYR A 40 -2.57 -5.65 9.82
CA TYR A 40 -3.11 -5.50 8.47
C TYR A 40 -2.97 -4.06 7.92
N SER A 41 -2.91 -3.03 8.76
CA SER A 41 -2.73 -1.63 8.32
C SER A 41 -1.26 -1.27 8.09
N THR A 42 -0.33 -1.79 8.89
CA THR A 42 1.12 -1.62 8.68
C THR A 42 1.71 -2.59 7.65
N ALA A 43 0.92 -3.54 7.14
CA ALA A 43 1.28 -4.38 6.01
C ALA A 43 1.24 -3.64 4.64
N GLY A 44 1.03 -2.31 4.65
CA GLY A 44 1.33 -1.48 3.49
C GLY A 44 2.84 -1.48 3.24
N LYS A 45 3.29 -2.18 2.20
CA LYS A 45 4.68 -2.12 1.72
C LYS A 45 5.11 -0.64 1.68
N ASN A 46 6.23 -0.32 2.31
CA ASN A 46 6.75 1.04 2.40
C ASN A 46 6.96 1.55 0.97
N ILE A 47 6.32 2.65 0.56
CA ILE A 47 6.34 3.09 -0.84
C ILE A 47 7.76 3.40 -1.36
N ASN A 48 8.69 3.61 -0.45
CA ASN A 48 10.13 3.71 -0.71
C ASN A 48 10.74 2.43 -1.33
N SER A 49 10.11 1.26 -1.19
CA SER A 49 10.51 0.04 -1.92
C SER A 49 9.90 -0.06 -3.31
N LEU A 50 8.93 0.80 -3.66
CA LEU A 50 8.18 0.77 -4.91
C LEU A 50 8.61 1.92 -5.84
N VAL A 51 9.17 2.99 -5.30
CA VAL A 51 9.73 4.12 -6.06
C VAL A 51 11.27 4.08 -5.95
N PRO A 52 11.99 3.80 -7.05
CA PRO A 52 13.46 3.78 -7.01
C PRO A 52 14.05 5.10 -6.50
N ILE A 53 15.04 5.00 -5.60
CA ILE A 53 15.75 6.16 -5.01
C ILE A 53 17.04 6.49 -5.80
N SER A 54 17.52 5.56 -6.63
CA SER A 54 18.76 5.73 -7.40
C SER A 54 18.57 6.54 -8.69
N ARG A 55 19.59 7.32 -9.08
CA ARG A 55 19.63 8.03 -10.37
C ARG A 55 19.73 7.09 -11.57
N LYS A 56 20.34 5.92 -11.38
CA LYS A 56 20.42 4.84 -12.39
C LYS A 56 19.87 3.56 -11.80
N VAL A 57 18.93 2.95 -12.49
CA VAL A 57 18.21 1.75 -12.04
C VAL A 57 18.43 0.64 -13.05
N ASN A 58 18.65 -0.59 -12.57
CA ASN A 58 18.48 -1.76 -13.42
C ASN A 58 17.01 -2.18 -13.33
N PRO A 59 16.23 -2.08 -14.42
CA PRO A 59 14.80 -2.39 -14.38
C PRO A 59 14.48 -3.79 -13.86
N ASP A 60 15.35 -4.77 -14.10
CA ASP A 60 15.13 -6.17 -13.67
C ASP A 60 15.33 -6.41 -12.17
N ASP A 61 15.92 -5.47 -11.45
CA ASP A 61 16.11 -5.57 -10.01
C ASP A 61 14.89 -5.06 -9.21
N LEU A 62 13.87 -4.52 -9.89
CA LEU A 62 12.64 -4.03 -9.26
C LEU A 62 11.66 -5.18 -8.99
N ASP A 63 10.96 -5.09 -7.85
CA ASP A 63 9.87 -6.01 -7.50
C ASP A 63 8.61 -5.65 -8.30
N TRP A 64 8.59 -6.07 -9.56
CA TRP A 64 7.48 -5.77 -10.48
C TRP A 64 6.16 -6.43 -10.07
N GLU A 65 6.23 -7.55 -9.35
CA GLU A 65 5.04 -8.19 -8.79
C GLU A 65 4.41 -7.28 -7.72
N ALA A 66 5.20 -6.76 -6.78
CA ALA A 66 4.72 -5.80 -5.79
C ALA A 66 4.23 -4.48 -6.40
N ILE A 67 4.89 -4.00 -7.46
CA ILE A 67 4.45 -2.81 -8.22
C ILE A 67 3.10 -3.08 -8.88
N ASN A 68 2.90 -4.25 -9.48
CA ASN A 68 1.65 -4.62 -10.12
C ASN A 68 0.50 -4.85 -9.13
N GLU A 69 0.77 -5.36 -7.93
CA GLU A 69 -0.24 -5.54 -6.86
C GLU A 69 -0.94 -4.22 -6.48
N ILE A 70 -0.25 -3.08 -6.62
CA ILE A 70 -0.82 -1.75 -6.38
C ILE A 70 -1.32 -1.08 -7.68
N GLY A 71 -1.39 -1.82 -8.78
CA GLY A 71 -1.82 -1.35 -10.10
C GLY A 71 -0.76 -0.58 -10.88
N GLY A 72 0.49 -0.61 -10.42
CA GLY A 72 1.61 0.00 -11.12
C GLY A 72 2.13 -0.87 -12.27
N TRP A 73 2.72 -0.23 -13.26
CA TRP A 73 3.35 -0.89 -14.40
C TRP A 73 4.53 -0.06 -14.89
N GLY A 74 5.33 -0.59 -15.81
CA GLY A 74 6.48 0.16 -16.31
C GLY A 74 6.89 -0.20 -17.72
N ILE A 75 7.61 0.72 -18.35
CA ILE A 75 8.18 0.60 -19.68
C ILE A 75 9.61 1.11 -19.69
N VAL A 76 10.45 0.46 -20.47
CA VAL A 76 11.78 0.93 -20.81
C VAL A 76 11.75 1.39 -22.26
N VAL A 77 12.10 2.64 -22.48
CA VAL A 77 12.16 3.26 -23.81
C VAL A 77 13.59 3.67 -24.16
N ASP A 78 13.97 3.47 -25.42
CA ASP A 78 15.22 3.99 -25.97
C ASP A 78 15.12 5.50 -26.27
N ASN A 79 16.18 6.09 -26.84
CA ASN A 79 16.23 7.52 -27.13
C ASN A 79 15.31 7.93 -28.30
N GLU A 80 14.88 6.95 -29.10
CA GLU A 80 13.99 7.09 -30.24
C GLU A 80 12.51 6.86 -29.85
N GLY A 81 12.25 6.50 -28.58
CA GLY A 81 10.92 6.24 -28.04
C GLY A 81 10.41 4.82 -28.26
N ASN A 82 11.24 3.90 -28.76
CA ASN A 82 10.86 2.49 -28.89
C ASN A 82 10.86 1.80 -27.53
N VAL A 83 9.86 0.97 -27.29
CA VAL A 83 9.78 0.15 -26.10
C VAL A 83 10.70 -1.05 -26.26
N VAL A 84 11.79 -1.04 -25.50
CA VAL A 84 12.74 -2.17 -25.41
C VAL A 84 12.28 -3.22 -24.41
N LYS A 85 11.49 -2.82 -23.40
CA LYS A 85 10.94 -3.72 -22.40
C LYS A 85 9.67 -3.15 -21.77
N SER A 86 8.72 -4.02 -21.47
CA SER A 86 7.50 -3.67 -20.74
C SER A 86 7.32 -4.60 -19.53
N TYR A 87 6.70 -4.06 -18.49
CA TYR A 87 6.40 -4.76 -17.25
C TYR A 87 4.95 -4.49 -16.88
N TYR A 88 4.10 -5.51 -16.98
CA TYR A 88 2.68 -5.45 -16.67
C TYR A 88 1.89 -4.36 -17.42
N GLN A 89 2.44 -3.87 -18.53
CA GLN A 89 1.71 -3.00 -19.44
C GLN A 89 0.63 -3.81 -20.16
N GLU A 90 -0.63 -3.35 -20.13
CA GLU A 90 -1.74 -4.05 -20.80
C GLU A 90 -1.65 -3.95 -22.32
N ASP A 91 -1.17 -2.82 -22.85
CA ASP A 91 -1.04 -2.57 -24.27
C ASP A 91 0.35 -2.98 -24.80
N ASP A 92 0.42 -3.77 -25.87
CA ASP A 92 1.68 -4.13 -26.57
C ASP A 92 2.19 -2.97 -27.46
N LYS A 93 2.18 -1.75 -26.91
CA LYS A 93 2.61 -0.55 -27.64
C LYS A 93 4.12 -0.58 -27.81
N LYS A 94 4.58 -0.58 -29.06
CA LYS A 94 6.01 -0.74 -29.40
C LYS A 94 6.81 0.56 -29.45
N ASN A 95 6.14 1.70 -29.59
CA ASN A 95 6.80 3.00 -29.70
C ASN A 95 5.90 4.10 -29.14
N TYR A 96 6.52 5.09 -28.51
CA TYR A 96 5.90 6.31 -28.03
C TYR A 96 6.47 7.53 -28.74
N THR A 97 5.58 8.41 -29.20
CA THR A 97 5.98 9.74 -29.63
C THR A 97 6.36 10.61 -28.44
N TYR A 98 7.10 11.68 -28.69
CA TYR A 98 7.45 12.65 -27.65
C TYR A 98 6.23 13.23 -26.92
N ILE A 99 5.15 13.53 -27.65
CA ILE A 99 3.91 14.07 -27.06
C ILE A 99 3.28 13.04 -26.12
N GLU A 100 3.22 11.78 -26.55
CA GLU A 100 2.66 10.72 -25.70
C GLU A 100 3.50 10.47 -24.45
N LEU A 101 4.84 10.56 -24.55
CA LEU A 101 5.71 10.49 -23.37
C LEU A 101 5.48 11.67 -22.42
N VAL A 102 5.30 12.88 -22.94
CA VAL A 102 5.00 14.07 -22.12
C VAL A 102 3.63 13.94 -21.45
N ASP A 103 2.63 13.43 -22.17
CA ASP A 103 1.27 13.24 -21.65
C ASP A 103 1.25 12.26 -20.47
N LEU A 104 2.16 11.27 -20.42
CA LEU A 104 2.31 10.37 -19.25
C LEU A 104 2.69 11.12 -17.96
N PHE A 105 3.34 12.29 -18.07
CA PHE A 105 3.73 13.13 -16.93
C PHE A 105 2.81 14.33 -16.74
N ASP A 106 1.74 14.46 -17.54
CA ASP A 106 0.82 15.59 -17.45
C ASP A 106 -0.02 15.51 -16.18
N ILE A 107 0.34 16.34 -15.20
CA ILE A 107 -0.35 16.50 -13.91
C ILE A 107 -1.84 16.87 -14.04
N ARG A 108 -2.32 17.31 -15.20
CA ARG A 108 -3.75 17.58 -15.45
C ARG A 108 -4.57 16.29 -15.46
N HIS A 109 -3.95 15.17 -15.83
CA HIS A 109 -4.56 13.84 -15.77
C HIS A 109 -4.26 13.21 -14.40
N ASN A 110 -5.04 13.61 -13.40
CA ASN A 110 -4.82 13.23 -12.00
C ASN A 110 -5.20 11.76 -11.68
N ASP A 111 -5.40 10.92 -12.70
CA ASP A 111 -5.65 9.48 -12.55
C ASP A 111 -4.35 8.68 -12.42
N LYS A 112 -3.22 9.21 -12.90
CA LYS A 112 -1.92 8.52 -12.90
C LYS A 112 -0.78 9.39 -12.40
N THR A 113 0.23 8.74 -11.83
CA THR A 113 1.51 9.34 -11.43
C THR A 113 2.64 8.56 -12.10
N ALA A 114 3.46 9.24 -12.90
CA ALA A 114 4.58 8.63 -13.60
C ALA A 114 5.92 9.11 -13.02
N PHE A 115 6.89 8.19 -12.94
CA PHE A 115 8.26 8.44 -12.51
C PHE A 115 9.22 8.04 -13.63
N SER A 116 10.26 8.84 -13.85
CA SER A 116 11.27 8.57 -14.87
C SER A 116 12.66 8.39 -14.26
N TYR A 117 13.36 7.34 -14.70
CA TYR A 117 14.70 7.00 -14.27
C TYR A 117 15.60 6.74 -15.47
N GLY A 118 16.89 7.05 -15.34
CA GLY A 118 17.89 6.51 -16.27
C GLY A 118 18.15 5.04 -15.95
N THR A 119 18.36 4.22 -16.96
CA THR A 119 18.79 2.84 -16.76
C THR A 119 20.29 2.68 -16.89
N VAL A 120 20.83 1.53 -16.46
CA VAL A 120 22.27 1.22 -16.54
C VAL A 120 22.80 1.14 -17.97
N ASP A 121 21.95 0.75 -18.92
CA ASP A 121 22.22 0.61 -20.36
C ASP A 121 21.96 1.90 -21.16
N GLY A 122 21.57 2.99 -20.51
CA GLY A 122 21.39 4.30 -21.15
C GLY A 122 19.98 4.59 -21.68
N ASN A 123 19.04 3.66 -21.49
CA ASN A 123 17.63 3.85 -21.76
C ASN A 123 16.91 4.63 -20.65
N LYS A 124 15.60 4.84 -20.82
CA LYS A 124 14.72 5.46 -19.83
C LYS A 124 13.70 4.47 -19.32
N LEU A 125 13.69 4.26 -18.01
CA LEU A 125 12.63 3.54 -17.32
C LEU A 125 11.54 4.53 -16.90
N ILE A 126 10.30 4.22 -17.23
CA ILE A 126 9.11 4.95 -16.81
C ILE A 126 8.25 3.99 -16.01
N ILE A 127 7.93 4.36 -14.76
CA ILE A 127 7.01 3.60 -13.89
C ILE A 127 5.76 4.43 -13.68
N ILE A 128 4.60 3.84 -13.89
CA ILE A 128 3.30 4.52 -13.86
C ILE A 128 2.43 3.83 -12.82
N TYR A 129 1.85 4.64 -11.95
CA TYR A 129 0.95 4.21 -10.87
C TYR A 129 -0.40 4.91 -10.99
N PRO A 130 -1.49 4.29 -10.53
CA PRO A 130 -2.73 5.01 -10.27
C PRO A 130 -2.49 6.06 -9.18
N SER A 131 -2.94 7.30 -9.36
CA SER A 131 -2.70 8.40 -8.39
C SER A 131 -3.30 8.13 -7.00
N LEU A 132 -4.34 7.28 -6.93
CA LEU A 132 -4.94 6.84 -5.66
C LEU A 132 -3.96 6.05 -4.76
N VAL A 133 -2.93 5.44 -5.33
CA VAL A 133 -1.91 4.70 -4.57
C VAL A 133 -1.21 5.63 -3.57
N PHE A 134 -0.82 6.83 -3.99
CA PHE A 134 -0.11 7.79 -3.15
C PHE A 134 -1.01 8.50 -2.13
N GLN A 135 -2.33 8.45 -2.32
CA GLN A 135 -3.29 8.87 -1.30
C GLN A 135 -3.44 7.82 -0.19
N LYS A 136 -3.34 6.53 -0.56
CA LYS A 136 -3.43 5.39 0.37
C LYS A 136 -2.10 5.10 1.08
N TYR A 137 -0.98 5.37 0.41
CA TYR A 137 0.38 5.16 0.89
C TYR A 137 1.18 6.47 0.69
N PRO A 138 1.05 7.45 1.59
CA PRO A 138 1.82 8.69 1.49
C PRO A 138 3.33 8.39 1.57
N PRO A 139 4.16 9.14 0.82
CA PRO A 139 5.62 9.01 0.84
C PRO A 139 6.26 9.36 2.18
#